data_AF-S4VMX2-F1
#
_entry.id   AF-S4VMX2-F1
#
_cell.length_a   1.000
_cell.length_b   1.000
_cell.length_c   1.000
_cell.angle_alpha   90.00
_cell.angle_beta   90.00
_cell.angle_gamma   90.00
#
_symmetry.space_group_name_H-M   'P 1'
#
loop_
_entity.id
_entity.type
_entity.pdbx_description
1 polymer ?
#
loop_
_entity_poly.entity_id
_entity_poly.type
_entity_poly.pdbx_seq_one_letter_code
_entity_poly.pdbx_strand_id
1 'polypeptide(L)'
;HVTTSEAFSYYTWLEAMYGNFTGDWAPLQEAWQIMEDWIIPDSTQQPGMARYSPSSPATYANEYQDPSLYPSKLEFNSVTVGQDPVHNDLTSAYGPDMYLMHWLM
;
A
#
# COMPACT_ATOMS: atom_id res chain seq x y z
N HIS A 1 -19.95 -4.22 7.36
CA HIS A 1 -18.75 -4.86 7.92
C HIS A 1 -17.54 -4.42 7.09
N VAL A 2 -17.25 -3.11 7.09
CA VAL A 2 -15.99 -2.57 6.53
C VAL A 2 -14.85 -2.93 7.48
N THR A 3 -13.64 -3.10 6.97
CA THR A 3 -12.42 -3.38 7.74
C THR A 3 -11.26 -2.50 7.27
N THR A 4 -10.11 -2.57 7.94
CA THR A 4 -8.92 -1.75 7.65
C THR A 4 -7.65 -2.59 7.63
N SER A 5 -6.59 -2.12 6.99
CA SER A 5 -5.26 -2.74 7.10
C SER A 5 -4.76 -2.83 8.55
N GLU A 6 -5.22 -1.94 9.43
CA GLU A 6 -4.98 -2.02 10.86
C GLU A 6 -5.59 -3.30 11.47
N ALA A 7 -6.79 -3.71 11.06
CA ALA A 7 -7.39 -4.95 11.55
C ALA A 7 -6.58 -6.19 11.11
N PHE A 8 -6.05 -6.20 9.89
CA PHE A 8 -5.16 -7.27 9.41
C PHE A 8 -3.85 -7.31 10.22
N SER A 9 -3.25 -6.16 10.53
CA SER A 9 -2.04 -6.13 11.35
C SER A 9 -2.29 -6.60 12.79
N TYR A 10 -3.43 -6.25 13.39
CA TYR A 10 -3.84 -6.76 14.71
C TYR A 10 -4.13 -8.26 14.69
N TYR A 11 -4.71 -8.79 13.60
CA TYR A 11 -4.92 -10.23 13.44
C TYR A 11 -3.59 -10.98 13.42
N THR A 12 -2.63 -10.54 12.58
CA THR A 12 -1.27 -11.11 12.57
C THR A 12 -0.60 -11.02 13.94
N TRP A 13 -0.74 -9.89 14.64
CA TRP A 13 -0.13 -9.72 15.96
C TRP A 13 -0.75 -10.67 17.00
N LEU A 14 -2.08 -10.84 16.99
CA LEU A 14 -2.78 -11.76 17.87
C LEU A 14 -2.28 -13.20 17.68
N GLU A 15 -2.17 -13.65 16.43
CA GLU A 15 -1.74 -15.02 16.14
C GLU A 15 -0.25 -15.25 16.40
N ALA A 16 0.58 -14.21 16.26
CA ALA A 16 1.97 -14.28 16.70
C ALA A 16 2.05 -14.48 18.23
N MET A 17 1.16 -13.86 19.00
CA MET A 17 1.10 -14.06 20.44
C MET A 17 0.57 -15.43 20.82
N TYR A 18 -0.45 -15.92 20.11
CA TYR A 18 -0.92 -17.29 20.24
C TYR A 18 0.20 -18.30 20.02
N GLY A 19 0.98 -18.16 18.95
CA GLY A 19 2.13 -19.03 18.67
C GLY A 19 3.21 -18.97 19.74
N ASN A 20 3.49 -17.78 20.30
CA ASN A 20 4.44 -17.65 21.41
C ASN A 20 4.01 -18.40 22.68
N PHE A 21 2.71 -18.40 23.01
CA PHE A 21 2.21 -19.06 24.22
C PHE A 21 1.94 -20.56 24.07
N THR A 22 1.64 -21.03 22.85
CA THR A 22 1.18 -22.41 22.61
C THR A 22 2.21 -23.26 21.85
N GLY A 23 3.12 -22.63 21.11
CA GLY A 23 3.99 -23.29 20.14
C GLY A 23 3.32 -23.62 18.80
N ASP A 24 2.03 -23.30 18.63
CA ASP A 24 1.29 -23.51 17.37
C ASP A 24 1.31 -22.25 16.51
N TRP A 25 2.01 -22.33 15.37
CA TRP A 25 2.23 -21.22 14.44
C TRP A 25 1.36 -21.32 13.17
N ALA A 26 0.45 -22.29 13.07
CA ALA A 26 -0.43 -22.41 11.91
C ALA A 26 -1.38 -21.20 11.75
N PRO A 27 -1.99 -20.67 12.84
CA PRO A 27 -2.87 -19.50 12.71
C PRO A 27 -2.15 -18.23 12.22
N LEU A 28 -0.87 -18.06 12.55
CA LEU A 28 -0.08 -16.93 12.05
C LEU A 28 0.12 -17.00 10.53
N GLN A 29 0.37 -18.19 10.00
CA GLN A 29 0.48 -18.41 8.55
C GLN A 29 -0.86 -18.14 7.85
N GLU A 30 -1.97 -18.57 8.45
CA GLU A 30 -3.32 -18.28 7.95
C GLU A 30 -3.61 -16.77 7.95
N ALA A 31 -3.28 -16.06 9.03
CA ALA A 31 -3.46 -14.61 9.11
C ALA A 31 -2.68 -13.86 8.02
N TRP A 32 -1.46 -14.32 7.71
CA TRP A 32 -0.66 -13.73 6.63
C TRP A 32 -1.23 -14.06 5.25
N GLN A 33 -1.65 -15.31 5.01
CA GLN A 33 -2.26 -15.70 3.74
C GLN A 33 -3.53 -14.87 3.46
N ILE A 34 -4.38 -14.67 4.47
CA ILE A 34 -5.57 -13.82 4.35
C ILE A 34 -5.20 -12.36 4.04
N MET A 35 -4.10 -11.86 4.59
CA MET A 35 -3.60 -10.52 4.26
C MET A 35 -3.18 -10.41 2.79
N GLU A 36 -2.40 -11.37 2.29
CA GLU A 36 -1.96 -11.42 0.89
C GLU A 36 -3.12 -11.58 -0.09
N ASP A 37 -4.08 -12.45 0.22
CA ASP A 37 -5.18 -12.77 -0.69
C ASP A 37 -6.17 -11.61 -0.89
N TRP A 38 -6.30 -10.74 0.11
CA TRP A 38 -7.39 -9.77 0.14
C TRP A 38 -6.92 -8.33 0.12
N ILE A 39 -6.06 -7.91 1.04
CA ILE A 39 -5.80 -6.48 1.26
C ILE A 39 -4.51 -5.97 0.64
N ILE A 40 -3.60 -6.86 0.25
CA ILE A 40 -2.46 -6.54 -0.62
C ILE A 40 -2.91 -6.73 -2.07
N PRO A 41 -3.02 -5.66 -2.89
CA PRO A 41 -3.49 -5.82 -4.25
C PRO A 41 -2.51 -6.65 -5.09
N ASP A 42 -2.99 -7.64 -5.82
CA ASP A 42 -2.16 -8.42 -6.75
C ASP A 42 -1.86 -7.65 -8.06
N SER A 43 -1.06 -8.26 -8.94
CA SER A 43 -0.70 -7.67 -10.24
C SER A 43 -1.90 -7.31 -11.14
N THR A 44 -3.03 -8.01 -11.01
CA THR A 44 -4.25 -7.73 -11.78
C THR A 44 -5.00 -6.51 -11.24
N GLN A 45 -4.80 -6.20 -9.96
CA GLN A 45 -5.38 -5.06 -9.25
C GLN A 45 -4.49 -3.81 -9.30
N GLN A 46 -3.23 -3.93 -9.74
CA GLN A 46 -2.29 -2.81 -9.96
C GLN A 46 -1.87 -2.65 -11.44
N PRO A 47 -2.81 -2.68 -12.41
CA PRO A 47 -2.45 -2.72 -13.82
C PRO A 47 -1.71 -1.45 -14.26
N GLY A 48 -0.51 -1.65 -14.82
CA GLY A 48 0.29 -0.57 -15.40
C GLY A 48 1.31 0.06 -14.45
N MET A 49 1.51 -0.49 -13.24
CA MET A 49 2.55 0.00 -12.31
C MET A 49 3.95 -0.02 -12.93
N ALA A 50 4.22 -0.96 -13.85
CA ALA A 50 5.45 -1.01 -14.65
C ALA A 50 5.70 0.22 -15.55
N ARG A 51 4.72 1.13 -15.71
CA ARG A 51 4.85 2.40 -16.44
C ARG A 51 5.21 3.58 -15.55
N TYR A 52 5.30 3.38 -14.23
CA TYR A 52 5.69 4.43 -13.30
C TYR A 52 7.07 5.01 -13.69
N SER A 53 7.21 6.32 -13.50
CA SER A 53 8.45 7.05 -13.80
C SER A 53 8.99 7.68 -12.51
N PRO A 54 10.11 7.19 -11.95
CA PRO A 54 10.66 7.75 -10.72
C PRO A 54 11.19 9.18 -10.89
N SER A 55 11.50 9.61 -12.12
CA SER A 55 11.87 10.99 -12.41
C SER A 55 10.68 11.94 -12.59
N SER A 56 9.45 11.41 -12.65
CA SER A 56 8.20 12.17 -12.75
C SER A 56 7.10 11.46 -11.95
N PRO A 57 7.21 11.41 -10.60
CA PRO A 57 6.45 10.48 -9.78
C PRO A 57 4.97 10.84 -9.64
N ALA A 58 4.62 12.12 -9.70
CA ALA A 58 3.24 12.61 -9.52
C ALA A 58 3.07 14.02 -10.11
N THR A 59 1.81 14.48 -10.17
CA THR A 59 1.48 15.91 -10.41
C THR A 59 0.97 16.52 -9.10
N TYR A 60 1.46 17.71 -8.77
CA TYR A 60 1.06 18.40 -7.54
C TYR A 60 -0.42 18.81 -7.55
N ALA A 61 -1.06 18.72 -6.39
CA ALA A 61 -2.37 19.31 -6.07
C ALA A 61 -2.34 19.83 -4.64
N ASN A 62 -3.10 20.89 -4.34
CA ASN A 62 -3.23 21.38 -2.96
C ASN A 62 -4.12 20.47 -2.12
N GLU A 63 -3.83 20.41 -0.82
CA GLU A 63 -4.82 20.03 0.19
C GLU A 63 -5.52 21.29 0.71
N TYR A 64 -6.77 21.16 1.13
CA TYR A 64 -7.57 22.26 1.63
C TYR A 64 -8.19 21.93 2.98
N GLN A 65 -8.47 22.97 3.78
CA GLN A 65 -8.96 22.84 5.14
C GLN A 65 -10.44 22.44 5.22
N ASP A 66 -11.18 22.54 4.10
CA ASP A 66 -12.61 22.24 4.03
C ASP A 66 -12.97 21.43 2.77
N PRO A 67 -13.82 20.40 2.87
CA PRO A 67 -14.22 19.58 1.72
C PRO A 67 -14.89 20.35 0.58
N SER A 68 -15.56 21.47 0.86
CA SER A 68 -16.24 22.29 -0.17
C SER A 68 -15.27 22.95 -1.15
N LEU A 69 -13.97 22.98 -0.83
CA LEU A 69 -12.92 23.51 -1.70
C LEU A 69 -12.38 22.48 -2.70
N TYR A 70 -12.85 21.22 -2.61
CA TYR A 70 -12.54 20.18 -3.58
C TYR A 70 -13.56 20.18 -4.74
N PRO A 71 -13.16 19.79 -5.97
CA PRO A 71 -11.91 19.12 -6.34
C PRO A 71 -10.70 20.05 -6.40
N SER A 72 -9.57 19.56 -5.92
CA SER A 72 -8.28 20.25 -6.02
C SER A 72 -7.75 20.21 -7.45
N LYS A 73 -7.26 21.35 -7.93
CA LYS A 73 -6.70 21.47 -9.27
C LYS A 73 -5.28 20.87 -9.33
N LEU A 74 -5.02 20.10 -10.38
CA LEU A 74 -3.68 19.60 -10.71
C LEU A 74 -2.83 20.69 -11.40
N GLU A 75 -1.60 20.82 -10.94
CA GLU A 75 -0.64 21.84 -11.38
C GLU A 75 0.51 21.18 -12.17
N PHE A 76 0.29 20.91 -13.46
CA PHE A 76 1.16 20.07 -14.30
C PHE A 76 2.56 20.65 -14.60
N ASN A 77 2.71 21.97 -14.68
CA ASN A 77 3.97 22.62 -15.11
C ASN A 77 4.35 23.85 -14.25
N SER A 78 3.52 24.18 -13.26
CA SER A 78 3.63 25.35 -12.40
C SER A 78 4.34 25.04 -11.08
N VAL A 79 4.38 23.75 -10.69
CA VAL A 79 5.04 23.28 -9.47
C VAL A 79 5.99 22.13 -9.81
N THR A 80 7.26 22.28 -9.48
CA THR A 80 8.28 21.24 -9.65
C THR A 80 8.14 20.17 -8.56
N VAL A 81 8.13 18.90 -8.95
CA VAL A 81 8.16 17.74 -8.04
C VAL A 81 9.55 17.13 -7.97
N GLY A 82 9.82 16.36 -6.91
CA GLY A 82 11.09 15.66 -6.71
C GLY A 82 11.23 14.40 -7.58
N GLN A 83 12.34 13.68 -7.36
CA GLN A 83 12.57 12.34 -7.91
C GLN A 83 12.41 11.30 -6.81
N ASP A 84 11.87 10.13 -7.16
CA ASP A 84 11.79 8.96 -6.28
C ASP A 84 13.12 8.17 -6.33
N PRO A 85 13.88 8.11 -5.22
CA PRO A 85 15.18 7.47 -5.20
C PRO A 85 15.14 5.97 -4.91
N VAL A 86 13.98 5.37 -4.58
CA VAL A 86 13.89 3.98 -4.10
C VAL A 86 13.22 3.02 -5.08
N HIS A 87 12.39 3.52 -6.01
CA HIS A 87 11.63 2.65 -6.92
C HIS A 87 12.50 1.68 -7.74
N ASN A 88 13.63 2.14 -8.29
CA ASN A 88 14.48 1.29 -9.14
C ASN A 88 15.14 0.15 -8.36
N ASP A 89 15.51 0.41 -7.10
CA ASP A 89 16.11 -0.60 -6.22
C ASP A 89 15.07 -1.68 -5.87
N LEU A 90 13.88 -1.24 -5.44
CA LEU A 90 12.75 -2.13 -5.13
C LEU A 90 12.33 -2.95 -6.36
N THR A 91 12.18 -2.31 -7.53
CA THR A 91 11.75 -2.99 -8.76
C THR A 91 12.78 -4.02 -9.23
N SER A 92 14.08 -3.73 -9.04
CA SER A 92 15.15 -4.68 -9.40
C SER A 92 15.09 -5.95 -8.54
N ALA A 93 14.63 -5.85 -7.29
CA ALA A 93 14.53 -6.97 -6.37
C ALA A 93 13.19 -7.72 -6.47
N TYR A 94 12.08 -7.00 -6.66
CA TYR A 94 10.73 -7.53 -6.42
C TYR A 94 9.79 -7.45 -7.63
N GLY A 95 10.20 -6.80 -8.73
CA GLY A 95 9.31 -6.51 -9.85
C GLY A 95 8.48 -5.23 -9.64
N PRO A 96 7.56 -4.91 -10.56
CA PRO A 96 6.96 -3.58 -10.66
C PRO A 96 5.88 -3.28 -9.62
N ASP A 97 5.28 -4.31 -9.02
CA ASP A 97 4.08 -4.15 -8.20
C ASP A 97 4.41 -3.77 -6.75
N MET A 98 3.50 -3.07 -6.08
CA MET A 98 3.69 -2.72 -4.67
C MET A 98 3.17 -3.83 -3.75
N TYR A 99 4.04 -4.35 -2.88
CA TYR A 99 3.65 -5.29 -1.83
C TYR A 99 3.35 -4.53 -0.53
N LEU A 100 2.22 -3.81 -0.53
CA LEU A 100 1.72 -3.01 0.59
C LEU A 100 0.20 -3.20 0.72
N MET A 101 -0.32 -3.19 1.95
CA MET A 101 -1.77 -3.25 2.17
C MET A 101 -2.46 -1.94 1.76
N HIS A 102 -3.58 -2.03 1.05
CA HIS A 102 -4.51 -0.90 0.96
C HIS A 102 -5.18 -0.65 2.32
N TRP A 103 -5.54 0.59 2.62
CA TRP A 103 -5.89 0.96 4.00
C TRP A 103 -7.31 0.57 4.44
N LEU A 104 -8.25 0.42 3.50
CA LEU A 104 -9.67 0.19 3.76
C LEU A 104 -10.21 -0.89 2.82
N MET A 105 -11.05 -1.78 3.34
CA MET A 105 -11.77 -2.79 2.56
C MET A 105 -13.24 -2.88 2.96
#